data_AF-A0AAN8A2R3-F1
#
_entry.id   AF-A0AAN8A2R3-F1
#
_cell.length_a   1.000
_cell.length_b   1.000
_cell.length_c   1.000
_cell.angle_alpha   90.00
_cell.angle_beta   90.00
_cell.angle_gamma   90.00
#
_symmetry.space_group_name_H-M   'P 1'
#
loop_
_entity.id
_entity.type
_entity.pdbx_description
1 polymer ?
#
loop_
_entity_poly.entity_id
_entity_poly.type
_entity_poly.pdbx_seq_one_letter_code
_entity_poly.pdbx_strand_id
1 'polypeptide(L)'
;MCYICRQEITSKEGYGHFCQHFRPSGGRCSECERCELYGDEDEEAAIRNAVQAAEKAWRDKEGGRGGDERATQLMVEALVGQTRRERWYEGLLDTVVDAIAA
;
A
#
# COMPACT_ATOMS: atom_id res chain seq x y z
N MET A 1 27.50 -21.18 -1.55
CA MET A 1 26.42 -20.63 -0.71
C MET A 1 25.18 -20.54 -1.58
N CYS A 2 24.13 -21.30 -1.30
CA CYS A 2 22.85 -21.23 -2.02
C CYS A 2 22.03 -20.03 -1.51
N TYR A 3 21.58 -19.17 -2.42
CA TYR A 3 20.80 -17.98 -2.06
C TYR A 3 19.35 -18.32 -1.67
N ILE A 4 18.84 -19.47 -2.08
CA ILE A 4 17.49 -19.94 -1.77
C ILE A 4 17.43 -20.53 -0.36
N CYS A 5 18.17 -21.61 -0.11
CA CYS A 5 18.07 -22.35 1.16
C CYS A 5 19.11 -21.94 2.22
N ARG A 6 20.02 -21.02 1.88
CA ARG A 6 21.11 -20.59 2.76
C ARG A 6 21.99 -21.75 3.27
N GLN A 7 22.19 -22.80 2.49
CA GLN A 7 23.21 -23.84 2.74
C GLN A 7 24.51 -23.62 1.93
N GLU A 8 25.66 -23.97 2.50
CA GLU A 8 26.93 -23.94 1.77
C GLU A 8 26.96 -25.03 0.69
N ILE A 9 27.32 -24.64 -0.53
CA ILE A 9 27.44 -25.58 -1.65
C ILE A 9 28.89 -26.01 -1.68
N THR A 10 29.15 -27.27 -1.33
CA THR A 10 30.51 -27.81 -1.32
C THR A 10 31.01 -28.06 -2.75
N SER A 11 32.33 -28.11 -2.93
CA SER A 11 32.95 -28.40 -4.24
C SER A 11 32.57 -29.77 -4.81
N LYS A 12 32.12 -30.71 -3.95
CA LYS A 12 31.64 -32.04 -4.37
C LYS A 12 30.22 -32.00 -4.91
N GLU A 13 29.38 -31.15 -4.33
CA GLU A 13 27.97 -31.03 -4.69
C GLU A 13 27.80 -30.13 -5.92
N GLY A 14 28.44 -28.95 -5.91
CA GLY A 14 28.46 -28.01 -7.03
C GLY A 14 27.06 -27.77 -7.61
N TYR A 15 26.91 -27.99 -8.92
CA TYR A 15 25.62 -27.87 -9.62
C TYR A 15 24.61 -28.97 -9.26
N GLY A 16 25.02 -30.05 -8.59
CA GLY A 16 24.14 -31.12 -8.11
C GLY A 16 23.15 -30.68 -7.04
N HIS A 17 23.45 -29.58 -6.34
CA HIS A 17 22.54 -28.94 -5.37
C HIS A 17 21.24 -28.46 -6.03
N PHE A 18 21.31 -28.11 -7.32
CA PHE A 18 20.20 -27.56 -8.07
C PHE A 18 19.42 -28.63 -8.83
N CYS A 19 18.13 -28.40 -9.00
CA CYS A 19 17.24 -29.24 -9.78
C CYS A 19 17.60 -29.17 -11.27
N GLN A 20 17.64 -30.33 -11.93
CA GLN A 20 17.95 -30.49 -13.36
C GLN A 20 16.74 -30.94 -14.18
N HIS A 21 15.56 -31.05 -13.55
CA HIS A 21 14.34 -31.42 -14.27
C HIS A 21 13.88 -30.27 -15.15
N PHE A 22 13.49 -30.60 -16.38
CA PHE A 22 12.91 -29.63 -17.29
C PHE A 22 11.51 -29.25 -16.82
N ARG A 23 11.21 -27.95 -16.77
CA ARG A 23 9.93 -27.42 -16.27
C ARG A 23 9.29 -26.53 -17.33
N PRO A 24 8.23 -27.00 -18.01
CA PRO A 24 7.59 -26.23 -19.09
C PRO A 24 7.07 -24.86 -18.67
N SER A 25 6.56 -24.75 -17.45
CA SER A 25 5.98 -23.52 -16.89
C SER A 25 6.91 -22.77 -15.91
N GLY A 26 8.16 -23.24 -15.74
CA GLY A 26 9.04 -22.76 -14.66
C GLY A 26 8.51 -23.10 -13.26
N GLY A 27 9.10 -22.48 -12.23
CA GLY A 27 8.67 -22.60 -10.83
C GLY A 27 9.13 -23.87 -10.13
N ARG A 28 8.64 -24.12 -8.91
CA ARG A 28 9.15 -25.21 -8.04
C ARG A 28 8.98 -26.59 -8.69
N CYS A 29 10.03 -27.40 -8.65
CA CYS A 29 9.99 -28.76 -9.20
C CYS A 29 9.03 -29.65 -8.39
N SER A 30 8.20 -30.44 -9.08
CA SER A 30 7.31 -31.43 -8.47
C SER A 30 7.97 -32.81 -8.28
N GLU A 31 9.12 -33.04 -8.90
CA GLU A 31 9.82 -34.35 -8.89
C GLU A 31 10.95 -34.42 -7.85
N CYS A 32 11.43 -33.29 -7.32
CA CYS A 32 12.44 -33.28 -6.27
C CYS A 32 12.44 -31.99 -5.47
N GLU A 33 13.08 -32.03 -4.30
CA GLU A 33 13.20 -30.90 -3.37
C GLU A 33 14.49 -30.08 -3.55
N ARG A 34 15.23 -30.30 -4.65
CA ARG A 34 16.47 -29.54 -4.94
C ARG A 34 16.17 -28.09 -5.27
N CYS A 35 17.09 -27.20 -4.93
CA CYS A 35 16.95 -25.77 -5.16
C CYS A 35 16.85 -25.46 -6.66
N GLU A 36 16.14 -24.41 -7.00
CA GLU A 36 16.04 -23.94 -8.38
C GLU A 36 17.24 -23.04 -8.72
N LEU A 37 17.86 -23.21 -9.89
CA LEU A 37 19.03 -22.39 -10.27
C LEU A 37 18.64 -21.03 -10.87
N TYR A 38 17.48 -20.94 -11.53
CA TYR A 38 17.02 -19.77 -12.29
C TYR A 38 15.59 -19.35 -11.93
N GLY A 39 15.27 -19.41 -10.63
CA GLY A 39 13.92 -19.13 -10.16
C GLY A 39 13.76 -17.65 -9.91
N ASP A 40 12.87 -17.03 -10.66
CA ASP A 40 12.41 -15.69 -10.36
C ASP A 40 11.33 -15.78 -9.26
N GLU A 41 11.55 -15.07 -8.16
CA GLU A 41 10.46 -14.86 -7.20
C GLU A 41 9.39 -13.97 -7.85
N ASP A 42 8.12 -14.21 -7.54
CA ASP A 42 7.05 -13.29 -7.92
C ASP A 42 7.19 -12.01 -7.08
N GLU A 43 7.99 -11.08 -7.59
CA GLU A 43 8.26 -9.79 -6.96
C GLU A 43 6.96 -9.01 -6.72
N GLU A 44 5.97 -9.13 -7.62
CA GLU A 44 4.68 -8.47 -7.47
C GLU A 44 3.91 -9.03 -6.26
N ALA A 45 3.91 -10.35 -6.07
CA ALA A 45 3.34 -10.97 -4.88
C ALA A 45 4.07 -10.55 -3.61
N ALA A 46 5.40 -10.48 -3.63
CA ALA A 46 6.19 -10.00 -2.50
C ALA A 46 5.85 -8.54 -2.14
N ILE A 47 5.74 -7.65 -3.13
CA ILE A 47 5.34 -6.26 -2.94
C ILE A 47 3.92 -6.16 -2.37
N ARG A 48 2.95 -6.89 -2.93
CA ARG A 48 1.56 -6.90 -2.42
C ARG A 48 1.49 -7.31 -0.95
N ASN A 49 2.22 -8.37 -0.58
CA ASN A 49 2.27 -8.86 0.80
C ASN A 49 2.92 -7.83 1.75
N ALA A 50 4.01 -7.20 1.31
CA ALA A 50 4.69 -6.17 2.09
C ALA A 50 3.80 -4.95 2.34
N VAL A 51 3.07 -4.48 1.32
CA VAL A 51 2.10 -3.39 1.43
C VAL A 51 1.00 -3.73 2.44
N GLN A 52 0.39 -4.92 2.33
CA GLN A 52 -0.67 -5.33 3.26
C GLN A 52 -0.18 -5.41 4.71
N ALA A 53 1.03 -5.94 4.94
CA ALA A 53 1.61 -6.00 6.27
C ALA A 53 1.89 -4.60 6.83
N ALA A 54 2.40 -3.68 6.01
CA ALA A 54 2.66 -2.30 6.39
C ALA A 54 1.37 -1.55 6.73
N GLU A 55 0.33 -1.67 5.91
CA GLU A 55 -0.98 -1.06 6.18
C GLU A 55 -1.61 -1.60 7.46
N LYS A 56 -1.52 -2.91 7.71
CA LYS A 56 -2.02 -3.52 8.94
C LYS A 56 -1.26 -2.99 10.15
N ALA A 57 0.07 -2.98 10.09
CA ALA A 57 0.90 -2.47 11.17
C ALA A 57 0.68 -0.97 11.42
N TRP A 58 0.42 -0.19 10.37
CA TRP A 58 0.05 1.22 10.47
C TRP A 58 -1.34 1.38 11.11
N ARG A 59 -2.35 0.62 10.67
CA ARG A 59 -3.69 0.62 11.28
C ARG A 59 -3.66 0.22 12.74
N ASP A 60 -2.87 -0.77 13.12
CA ASP A 60 -2.74 -1.20 14.51
C ASP A 60 -2.07 -0.11 15.38
N LYS A 61 -1.15 0.69 14.81
CA LYS A 61 -0.47 1.80 15.50
C LYS A 61 -1.30 3.09 15.55
N GLU A 62 -1.96 3.46 14.46
CA GLU A 62 -2.71 4.72 14.33
C GLU A 62 -4.20 4.57 14.66
N GLY A 63 -4.76 3.37 14.59
CA GLY A 63 -6.12 3.09 15.06
C GLY A 63 -6.32 3.33 16.55
N GLY A 64 -5.24 3.37 17.35
CA GLY A 64 -5.25 3.84 18.74
C GLY A 64 -4.92 5.34 18.91
N ARG A 65 -4.58 6.02 17.82
CA ARG A 65 -4.14 7.42 17.77
C ARG A 65 -5.14 8.25 16.95
N GLY A 66 -6.43 7.89 17.03
CA GLY A 66 -7.52 8.68 16.51
C GLY A 66 -7.41 10.09 17.10
N GLY A 67 -6.94 11.04 16.27
CA GLY A 67 -6.99 12.44 16.63
C GLY A 67 -8.42 12.78 17.01
N ASP A 68 -8.59 13.54 18.09
CA ASP A 68 -9.89 13.87 18.67
C ASP A 68 -10.84 14.34 17.55
N GLU A 69 -11.76 13.46 17.17
CA GLU A 69 -12.70 13.66 16.07
C GLU A 69 -13.56 14.90 16.31
N ARG A 70 -13.70 15.27 17.59
CA ARG A 70 -14.34 16.50 18.03
C ARG A 70 -13.46 17.72 17.77
N ALA A 71 -12.14 17.62 17.97
CA ALA A 71 -11.20 18.69 17.65
C ALA A 71 -11.11 18.94 16.14
N THR A 72 -11.13 17.88 15.32
CA THR A 72 -11.18 18.03 13.86
C THR A 72 -12.50 18.64 13.40
N GLN A 73 -13.64 18.21 13.96
CA GLN A 73 -14.94 18.83 13.70
C GLN A 73 -14.98 20.32 14.09
N LEU A 74 -14.44 20.68 15.26
CA LEU A 74 -14.37 22.07 15.72
C LEU A 74 -13.48 22.94 14.82
N MET A 75 -12.38 22.40 14.30
CA MET A 75 -11.53 23.11 13.33
C MET A 75 -12.24 23.34 12.00
N VAL A 76 -12.99 22.35 11.50
CA VAL A 76 -13.79 22.49 10.28
C VAL A 76 -14.89 23.54 10.48
N GLU A 77 -15.60 23.50 11.61
CA GLU A 77 -16.64 24.47 11.93
C GLU A 77 -16.07 25.89 12.07
N ALA A 78 -14.89 26.07 12.66
CA ALA A 78 -14.23 27.37 12.75
C ALA A 78 -13.85 27.92 11.36
N LEU A 79 -13.32 27.08 10.48
CA LEU A 79 -12.96 27.48 9.11
C LEU A 79 -14.20 27.88 8.29
N VAL A 80 -15.26 27.07 8.38
CA VAL A 80 -16.52 27.32 7.65
C VAL A 80 -17.34 28.45 8.29
N GLY A 81 -17.22 28.65 9.60
CA GLY A 81 -17.81 29.79 10.31
C GLY A 81 -17.18 31.13 9.93
N GLN A 82 -15.89 31.11 9.57
CA GLN A 82 -15.15 32.31 9.17
C GLN A 82 -15.56 32.82 7.78
N THR A 83 -15.96 31.95 6.85
CA THR A 83 -16.46 32.34 5.51
C THR A 83 -17.85 32.97 5.53
N ARG A 84 -18.65 32.78 6.60
CA ARG A 84 -19.98 33.41 6.74
C ARG A 84 -19.92 34.94 6.91
N ARG A 85 -18.81 35.49 7.41
CA ARG A 85 -18.65 36.96 7.59
C ARG A 85 -18.25 37.69 6.31
N GLU A 86 -17.76 36.99 5.28
CA GLU A 86 -17.32 37.60 4.01
C GLU A 86 -18.41 37.65 2.93
N ARG A 87 -19.57 37.01 3.14
CA ARG A 87 -20.67 36.91 2.17
C ARG A 87 -21.73 38.03 2.23
N TRP A 88 -21.40 39.18 2.83
CA TRP A 88 -22.34 40.30 2.85
C TRP A 88 -22.64 40.84 1.44
N TYR A 89 -21.69 40.75 0.52
CA TYR A 89 -21.89 41.09 -0.89
C TYR A 89 -22.78 40.09 -1.62
N GLU A 90 -22.78 38.80 -1.27
CA GLU A 90 -23.65 37.81 -1.93
C GLU A 90 -25.12 38.11 -1.67
N GLY A 91 -25.50 38.50 -0.46
CA GLY A 91 -26.89 38.89 -0.17
C GLY A 91 -27.33 40.14 -0.92
N LEU A 92 -26.42 41.09 -1.15
CA LEU A 92 -26.70 42.30 -1.94
C LEU A 92 -26.79 41.97 -3.44
N LEU A 93 -25.93 41.07 -3.92
CA LEU A 93 -25.98 40.56 -5.30
C LEU A 93 -27.27 39.80 -5.57
N ASP A 94 -27.71 38.92 -4.66
CA ASP A 94 -28.98 38.19 -4.81
C ASP A 94 -30.17 39.15 -4.92
N THR A 95 -30.23 40.20 -4.08
CA THR A 95 -31.30 41.20 -4.20
C THR A 95 -31.29 41.97 -5.51
N VAL A 96 -30.11 42.23 -6.08
CA VAL A 96 -29.98 42.90 -7.38
C VAL A 96 -30.34 41.96 -8.53
N VAL A 97 -29.92 40.69 -8.46
CA VAL A 97 -30.24 39.66 -9.45
C VAL A 97 -31.74 39.40 -9.48
N ASP A 98 -32.38 39.25 -8.33
CA ASP A 98 -33.84 39.06 -8.23
C ASP A 98 -34.60 40.28 -8.76
N ALA A 99 -34.09 41.50 -8.55
CA ALA A 99 -34.68 42.72 -9.08
C ALA A 99 -34.52 42.87 -10.61
N ILE A 100 -33.50 42.26 -11.22
CA ILE A 100 -33.29 42.24 -12.68
C ILE A 100 -34.07 41.09 -13.33
N ALA A 101 -34.28 39.99 -12.60
CA ALA A 101 -35.02 38.82 -13.07
C ALA A 101 -36.55 38.95 -12.96
N ALA A 102 -37.05 39.98 -12.27
CA ALA A 102 -38.47 40.35 -12.17
C ALA A 102 -38.89 41.33 -13.28
#